data_AF-A0A3D9BB73-F1
#
_entry.id   AF-A0A3D9BB73-F1
#
_cell.length_a   1.000
_cell.length_b   1.000
_cell.length_c   1.000
_cell.angle_alpha   90.00
_cell.angle_beta   90.00
_cell.angle_gamma   90.00
#
_symmetry.space_group_name_H-M   'P 1'
#
loop_
_entity.id
_entity.type
_entity.pdbx_description
1 polymer ?
#
loop_
_entity_poly.entity_id
_entity_poly.type
_entity_poly.pdbx_seq_one_letter_code
_entity_poly.pdbx_strand_id
1 'polypeptide(L)' 'EAKVSIGQPSSVDGILVLEDTNKAMVLPKVASPHLNIINPAPGMMVYDTTAKQLAVFNGTVWSFWKP' A
#
# COMPACT_ATOMS: atom_id res chain seq x y z
N GLU A 1 -14.25 -18.54 -1.11
CA GLU A 1 -13.82 -17.18 -0.77
C GLU A 1 -12.53 -16.87 -1.54
N ALA A 2 -12.30 -15.62 -1.93
CA ALA A 2 -11.08 -15.26 -2.66
C ALA A 2 -9.94 -15.01 -1.66
N LYS A 3 -8.83 -15.76 -1.79
CA LYS A 3 -7.62 -15.62 -0.96
C LYS A 3 -6.38 -15.65 -1.85
N VAL A 4 -5.45 -14.74 -1.55
CA VAL A 4 -4.09 -14.69 -2.10
C VAL A 4 -3.13 -14.67 -0.92
N SER A 5 -2.30 -15.72 -0.79
CA SER A 5 -1.19 -15.77 0.19
C SER A 5 0.15 -15.65 -0.53
N ILE A 6 1.05 -14.83 0.01
CA ILE A 6 2.41 -14.63 -0.50
C ILE A 6 3.39 -14.95 0.64
N GLY A 7 4.33 -15.88 0.40
CA GLY A 7 5.27 -16.39 1.41
C GLY A 7 5.07 -17.89 1.65
N GLN A 8 5.16 -18.31 2.91
CA GLN A 8 4.80 -19.67 3.34
C GLN A 8 3.35 -19.66 3.84
N PRO A 9 2.37 -20.17 3.08
CA PRO A 9 0.96 -20.04 3.45
C PRO A 9 0.61 -20.80 4.74
N SER A 10 -0.21 -20.18 5.57
CA SER A 10 -0.77 -20.75 6.79
C SER A 10 -2.30 -20.65 6.82
N SER A 11 -2.91 -21.08 7.93
CA SER A 11 -4.35 -21.02 8.16
C SER A 11 -4.86 -19.62 8.53
N VAL A 12 -4.06 -18.56 8.35
CA VAL A 12 -4.52 -17.19 8.60
C VAL A 12 -5.59 -16.79 7.60
N ASP A 13 -6.69 -16.22 8.10
CA ASP A 13 -7.80 -15.71 7.29
C ASP A 13 -7.48 -14.33 6.73
N GLY A 14 -7.85 -14.10 5.46
CA GLY A 14 -7.67 -12.81 4.79
C GLY A 14 -7.70 -12.94 3.26
N ILE A 15 -8.10 -11.87 2.59
CA ILE A 15 -8.13 -11.82 1.12
C ILE A 15 -6.70 -11.71 0.56
N LEU A 16 -5.84 -10.91 1.19
CA LEU A 16 -4.41 -10.81 0.89
C LEU A 16 -3.64 -11.03 2.19
N VAL A 17 -2.86 -12.11 2.24
CA VAL A 17 -2.03 -12.46 3.40
C VAL A 17 -0.56 -12.46 2.98
N LEU A 18 0.26 -11.67 3.68
CA LEU A 18 1.71 -11.61 3.50
C LEU A 18 2.37 -12.32 4.67
N GLU A 19 2.93 -13.50 4.42
CA GLU A 19 3.30 -14.48 5.46
C GLU A 19 4.81 -14.78 5.46
N ASP A 20 5.61 -13.91 4.88
CA ASP A 20 7.07 -14.05 4.83
C ASP A 20 7.73 -13.43 6.08
N THR A 21 8.78 -14.08 6.59
CA THR A 21 9.50 -13.63 7.80
C THR A 21 10.59 -12.59 7.53
N ASN A 22 11.03 -12.44 6.28
CA ASN A 22 12.14 -11.58 5.91
C ASN A 22 11.92 -10.81 4.60
N LYS A 23 10.68 -10.78 4.11
CA LYS A 23 10.23 -9.95 2.99
C LYS A 23 9.09 -9.06 3.45
N ALA A 24 8.95 -7.92 2.79
CA ALA A 24 7.86 -6.98 3.02
C ALA A 24 7.28 -6.54 1.68
N MET A 25 6.02 -6.11 1.69
CA MET A 25 5.44 -5.45 0.54
C MET A 25 6.17 -4.13 0.28
N VAL A 26 6.70 -3.97 -0.94
CA VAL A 26 7.27 -2.72 -1.40
C VAL A 26 6.21 -2.00 -2.23
N LEU A 27 5.70 -0.90 -1.68
CA LEU A 27 4.77 -0.03 -2.41
C LEU A 27 5.52 0.78 -3.48
N PRO A 28 4.81 1.21 -4.55
CA PRO A 28 5.34 2.21 -5.47
C PRO A 28 5.79 3.46 -4.71
N LYS A 29 6.97 3.97 -5.06
CA LYS A 29 7.63 5.09 -4.38
C LYS A 29 7.50 6.35 -5.21
N VAL A 30 6.90 7.40 -4.66
CA VAL A 30 6.68 8.67 -5.36
C VAL A 30 6.96 9.81 -4.39
N ALA A 31 7.76 10.80 -4.78
CA ALA A 31 7.93 12.01 -3.97
C ALA A 31 6.65 12.84 -4.03
N SER A 32 6.11 13.32 -2.90
CA SER A 32 4.93 14.19 -2.86
C SER A 32 3.78 13.72 -3.77
N PRO A 33 3.18 12.55 -3.51
CA PRO A 33 2.26 11.89 -4.44
C PRO A 33 1.02 12.72 -4.78
N HIS A 34 0.55 13.57 -3.86
CA HIS A 34 -0.57 14.48 -4.10
C HIS A 34 -0.29 15.57 -5.15
N LEU A 35 0.97 15.83 -5.49
CA LEU A 35 1.36 16.77 -6.54
C LEU A 35 1.74 16.06 -7.84
N ASN A 36 2.37 14.89 -7.73
CA ASN A 36 2.99 14.21 -8.87
C ASN A 36 2.11 13.13 -9.52
N ILE A 37 1.02 12.73 -8.86
CA ILE A 37 0.03 11.78 -9.43
C ILE A 37 -1.20 12.58 -9.87
N ILE A 38 -1.31 12.80 -11.18
CA ILE A 38 -2.34 13.66 -11.78
C ILE A 38 -3.73 13.01 -11.72
N ASN A 39 -3.83 11.71 -12.05
CA ASN A 39 -5.08 10.96 -12.10
C ASN A 39 -5.02 9.70 -11.22
N PRO A 40 -5.06 9.84 -9.88
CA PRO A 40 -5.04 8.69 -8.98
C PRO A 40 -6.36 7.91 -9.05
N ALA A 41 -6.26 6.59 -9.10
CA ALA A 41 -7.42 5.71 -9.00
C ALA A 41 -7.87 5.56 -7.52
N PRO A 42 -9.18 5.45 -7.23
CA PRO A 42 -9.65 5.14 -5.88
C PRO A 42 -9.01 3.84 -5.35
N GLY A 43 -8.53 3.87 -4.11
CA GLY A 43 -7.81 2.75 -3.48
C GLY A 43 -6.31 2.70 -3.77
N MET A 44 -5.76 3.67 -4.52
CA MET A 44 -4.31 3.75 -4.77
C MET A 44 -3.52 3.94 -3.47
N MET A 45 -2.48 3.13 -3.30
CA MET A 45 -1.54 3.18 -2.18
C MET A 45 -0.12 3.39 -2.69
N VAL A 46 0.58 4.38 -2.16
CA VAL A 46 1.96 4.71 -2.52
C VAL A 46 2.75 5.12 -1.28
N TYR A 47 4.07 4.94 -1.33
CA TYR A 47 4.98 5.43 -0.31
C TYR A 47 5.53 6.81 -0.72
N ASP A 48 5.25 7.83 0.10
CA ASP A 48 5.79 9.19 -0.10
C ASP A 48 7.26 9.21 0.33
N THR A 49 8.18 9.38 -0.63
CA THR A 49 9.62 9.40 -0.33
C THR A 49 10.12 10.70 0.29
N THR A 50 9.36 11.78 0.17
CA THR A 50 9.69 13.09 0.76
C THR A 50 9.29 13.10 2.22
N ALA A 51 8.02 12.80 2.51
CA ALA A 51 7.50 12.80 3.87
C ALA A 51 7.70 11.46 4.61
N LYS A 52 8.21 10.43 3.92
CA LYS A 52 8.51 9.09 4.46
C LYS A 52 7.30 8.41 5.12
N GLN A 53 6.15 8.47 4.45
CA GLN A 53 4.87 8.03 5.00
C GLN A 53 4.01 7.29 3.96
N LEU A 54 3.08 6.49 4.43
CA LEU A 54 2.08 5.85 3.56
C LEU A 54 1.05 6.90 3.12
N ALA A 55 0.76 6.94 1.83
CA ALA A 55 -0.29 7.78 1.25
C ALA A 55 -1.34 6.90 0.57
N VAL A 56 -2.62 7.15 0.90
CA VAL A 56 -3.77 6.41 0.35
C VAL A 56 -4.77 7.39 -0.26
N PHE A 57 -5.19 7.15 -1.50
CA PHE A 57 -6.22 7.94 -2.17
C PHE A 57 -7.58 7.25 -2.10
N ASN A 58 -8.59 7.92 -1.56
CA ASN A 58 -9.94 7.34 -1.41
C ASN A 58 -10.88 7.60 -2.61
N GLY A 59 -10.39 8.20 -3.69
CA GLY A 59 -11.20 8.64 -4.83
C GLY A 59 -11.50 10.14 -4.84
N THR A 60 -11.21 10.86 -3.76
CA THR A 60 -11.41 12.31 -3.67
C THR A 60 -10.22 13.01 -3.03
N VAL A 61 -9.70 12.48 -1.93
CA VAL A 61 -8.60 13.08 -1.17
C VAL A 61 -7.53 12.06 -0.80
N TRP A 62 -6.31 12.57 -0.59
CA TRP A 62 -5.19 11.80 -0.06
C TRP A 62 -5.21 11.81 1.47
N SER A 63 -5.02 10.63 2.07
CA SER A 63 -4.75 10.45 3.50
C SER A 63 -3.29 10.05 3.69
N PHE A 64 -2.64 10.63 4.69
CA PHE A 64 -1.22 10.43 4.96
C PHE A 64 -1.00 9.88 6.37
N TRP A 65 -0.38 8.72 6.48
CA TRP A 65 -0.19 8.02 7.75
C TRP A 65 1.27 8.13 8.20
N LYS A 66 1.49 8.97 9.20
CA LYS A 66 2.77 9.06 9.90
C LYS A 66 2.89 7.92 10.92
N PRO A 67 4.07 7.28 11.02
CA PRO A 67 4.36 6.34 12.11
C PRO A 67 4.36 7.05 13.47
#